data_AF-A0A2S2NHF2-F1
#
_entry.id   AF-A0A2S2NHF2-F1
#
_cell.length_a   1.000
_cell.length_b   1.000
_cell.length_c   1.000
_cell.angle_alpha   90.00
_cell.angle_beta   90.00
_cell.angle_gamma   90.00
#
_symmetry.space_group_name_H-M   'P 1'
#
loop_
_entity.id
_entity.type
_entity.pdbx_description
1 polymer ?
#
loop_
_entity_poly.entity_id
_entity_poly.type
_entity_poly.pdbx_seq_one_letter_code
_entity_poly.pdbx_strand_id
1 'polypeptide(L)'
;LPVLAGVLPLDLAARQWGRLARCRRERLGREQEQRVEEEGIAEWQARWEASEKGRLTYSYFPSVKDRLKCSWVEVDHESSQFLTGHGGFMSYLLRFSKSETDECQLCGGLDTM
;
A
#
# COMPACT_ATOMS: atom_id res chain seq x y z
N LEU A 1 -5.29 -1.35 0.88
CA LEU A 1 -4.19 -1.46 -0.12
C LEU A 1 -3.04 -2.24 0.52
N PRO A 2 -2.46 -3.26 -0.12
CA PRO A 2 -1.40 -4.09 0.48
C PRO A 2 -0.19 -3.27 0.95
N VAL A 3 0.19 -2.21 0.20
CA VAL A 3 1.29 -1.30 0.57
C VAL A 3 1.01 -0.60 1.89
N LEU A 4 -0.18 -0.03 2.05
CA LEU A 4 -0.57 0.62 3.30
C LEU A 4 -0.51 -0.37 4.48
N ALA A 5 -1.06 -1.57 4.30
CA ALA A 5 -1.06 -2.61 5.32
C ALA A 5 0.32 -3.21 5.61
N GLY A 6 1.34 -2.93 4.78
CA GLY A 6 2.66 -3.53 4.92
C GLY A 6 2.67 -5.05 4.71
N VAL A 7 1.69 -5.58 3.97
CA VAL A 7 1.58 -7.01 3.68
C VAL A 7 1.75 -7.26 2.19
N LEU A 8 2.50 -8.31 1.86
CA LEU A 8 2.71 -8.72 0.48
C LEU A 8 1.35 -9.08 -0.17
N PRO A 9 1.08 -8.65 -1.42
CA PRO A 9 -0.11 -9.06 -2.15
C PRO A 9 -0.26 -10.60 -2.18
N LEU A 10 -1.49 -11.09 -2.03
CA LEU A 10 -1.76 -12.52 -1.85
C LEU A 10 -1.17 -13.41 -2.96
N ASP A 11 -1.24 -12.97 -4.22
CA ASP A 11 -0.71 -13.72 -5.35
C ASP A 11 0.82 -13.78 -5.33
N LEU A 12 1.49 -12.69 -4.93
CA LEU A 12 2.93 -12.65 -4.73
C LEU A 12 3.35 -13.53 -3.55
N ALA A 13 2.60 -13.46 -2.43
CA ALA A 13 2.84 -14.30 -1.26
C ALA A 13 2.74 -15.79 -1.59
N ALA A 14 1.70 -16.21 -2.33
CA ALA A 14 1.55 -17.60 -2.75
C ALA A 14 2.74 -18.09 -3.60
N ARG A 15 3.19 -17.28 -4.57
CA ARG A 15 4.36 -17.61 -5.41
C ARG A 15 5.64 -17.68 -4.59
N GLN A 16 5.87 -16.70 -3.72
CA GLN A 16 7.06 -16.62 -2.87
C GLN A 16 7.12 -17.79 -1.89
N TRP A 17 6.02 -18.14 -1.23
CA TRP A 17 5.95 -19.29 -0.35
C TRP A 17 6.22 -20.61 -1.08
N GLY A 18 5.71 -20.78 -2.30
CA GLY A 18 6.04 -21.94 -3.13
C GLY A 18 7.53 -22.05 -3.43
N ARG A 19 8.18 -20.95 -3.81
CA ARG A 19 9.62 -20.89 -4.08
C ARG A 19 10.45 -21.14 -2.82
N LEU A 20 10.10 -20.53 -1.69
CA LEU A 20 10.77 -20.73 -0.40
C LEU A 20 10.62 -22.16 0.11
N ALA A 21 9.44 -22.76 -0.03
CA ALA A 21 9.21 -24.16 0.35
C ALA A 21 10.08 -25.12 -0.48
N ARG A 22 10.29 -24.82 -1.77
CA ARG A 22 11.25 -25.55 -2.61
C ARG A 22 12.69 -25.34 -2.13
N CYS A 23 13.12 -24.10 -1.88
CA CYS A 23 14.46 -23.80 -1.37
C CYS A 23 14.78 -24.56 -0.08
N ARG A 24 13.82 -24.58 0.86
CA ARG A 24 13.93 -25.33 2.12
C ARG A 24 14.01 -26.84 1.90
N ARG A 25 13.20 -27.39 1.00
CA ARG A 25 13.22 -28.82 0.65
C ARG A 25 14.56 -29.25 0.05
N GLU A 26 15.09 -28.44 -0.85
CA GLU A 26 16.35 -28.68 -1.56
C GLU A 26 17.59 -28.21 -0.78
N ARG A 27 17.40 -27.60 0.39
CA ARG A 27 18.46 -27.05 1.26
C ARG A 27 19.40 -26.08 0.53
N LEU A 28 18.83 -25.22 -0.30
CA LEU A 28 19.56 -24.26 -1.14
C LEU A 28 20.25 -23.11 -0.37
N GLY A 29 20.12 -23.07 0.96
CA GLY A 29 20.78 -22.10 1.82
C GLY A 29 20.04 -20.75 1.94
N ARG A 30 20.47 -19.94 2.91
CA ARG A 30 19.84 -18.64 3.25
C ARG A 30 19.92 -17.63 2.10
N GLU A 31 21.01 -17.64 1.34
CA GLU A 31 21.19 -16.70 0.22
C GLU A 31 20.10 -16.87 -0.85
N GLN A 32 19.71 -18.10 -1.14
CA GLN A 32 18.65 -18.37 -2.14
C GLN A 32 17.28 -17.99 -1.61
N GLU A 33 17.01 -18.20 -0.31
CA GLU A 33 15.79 -17.72 0.32
C GLU A 33 15.70 -16.18 0.26
N GLN A 34 16.79 -15.49 0.59
CA GLN A 34 16.85 -14.03 0.52
C GLN A 34 16.62 -13.50 -0.90
N ARG A 35 17.21 -14.15 -1.92
CA ARG A 35 16.95 -13.79 -3.34
C ARG A 35 15.46 -13.91 -3.69
N VAL A 36 14.80 -14.99 -3.25
CA VAL A 36 13.37 -15.18 -3.48
C VAL A 36 12.53 -14.08 -2.81
N GLU A 37 12.93 -13.63 -1.62
CA GLU A 37 12.28 -12.51 -0.94
C GLU A 37 12.52 -11.18 -1.66
N GLU A 38 13.76 -10.91 -2.06
CA GLU A 38 14.13 -9.69 -2.79
C GLU A 38 13.43 -9.58 -4.14
N GLU A 39 13.30 -10.69 -4.87
CA GLU A 39 12.50 -10.78 -6.11
C GLU A 39 11.03 -10.44 -5.87
N GLY A 40 10.43 -10.98 -4.80
CA GLY A 40 9.04 -10.72 -4.44
C GLY A 40 8.79 -9.24 -4.13
N ILE A 41 9.71 -8.60 -3.40
CA ILE A 41 9.65 -7.16 -3.12
C ILE A 41 9.88 -6.32 -4.39
N ALA A 42 10.79 -6.72 -5.27
CA ALA A 42 11.03 -6.01 -6.53
C ALA A 42 9.80 -6.07 -7.47
N GLU A 43 9.16 -7.23 -7.60
CA GLU A 43 7.92 -7.37 -8.36
C GLU A 43 6.79 -6.52 -7.74
N TRP A 44 6.70 -6.49 -6.41
CA TRP A 44 5.73 -5.64 -5.72
C TRP A 44 5.97 -4.15 -5.97
N GLN A 45 7.22 -3.68 -5.90
CA GLN A 45 7.59 -2.30 -6.18
C GLN A 45 7.22 -1.90 -7.62
N ALA A 46 7.55 -2.73 -8.61
CA ALA A 46 7.22 -2.46 -10.01
C ALA A 46 5.70 -2.35 -10.23
N ARG A 47 4.90 -3.21 -9.59
CA ARG A 47 3.43 -3.11 -9.62
C ARG A 47 2.92 -1.85 -8.93
N TRP A 48 3.61 -1.40 -7.88
CA TRP A 48 3.22 -0.21 -7.13
C TRP A 48 3.42 1.09 -7.92
N GLU A 49 4.54 1.16 -8.64
CA GLU A 49 4.88 2.24 -9.56
C GLU A 49 3.93 2.29 -10.77
N ALA A 50 3.61 1.14 -11.35
CA ALA A 50 2.75 1.06 -12.54
C ALA A 50 1.24 1.21 -12.24
N SER A 51 0.83 1.10 -10.98
CA SER A 51 -0.59 1.17 -10.60
C SER A 51 -1.09 2.62 -10.65
N GLU A 52 -2.25 2.86 -11.25
CA GLU A 52 -2.97 4.14 -11.13
C GLU A 52 -3.83 4.21 -9.86
N LYS A 53 -3.99 3.10 -9.14
CA LYS A 53 -4.81 3.05 -7.92
C LYS A 53 -3.97 3.44 -6.70
N GLY A 54 -4.58 4.16 -5.76
CA GLY A 54 -3.94 4.55 -4.50
C GLY A 54 -2.82 5.59 -4.64
N ARG A 55 -2.91 6.51 -5.62
CA ARG A 55 -1.85 7.50 -5.87
C ARG A 55 -1.58 8.44 -4.70
N LEU A 56 -2.61 8.74 -3.91
CA LEU A 56 -2.41 9.47 -2.66
C LEU A 56 -1.56 8.66 -1.66
N THR A 57 -1.84 7.37 -1.47
CA THR A 57 -0.97 6.52 -0.65
C THR A 57 0.46 6.43 -1.22
N TYR A 58 0.61 6.47 -2.55
CA TYR A 58 1.91 6.46 -3.21
C TYR A 58 2.72 7.73 -2.95
N SER A 59 2.08 8.90 -2.86
CA SER A 59 2.81 10.13 -2.55
C SER A 59 3.43 10.10 -1.15
N TYR A 60 2.80 9.41 -0.19
CA TYR A 60 3.37 9.16 1.13
C TYR A 60 4.39 8.03 1.14
N PHE A 61 4.12 6.94 0.41
CA PHE A 61 4.92 5.72 0.43
C PHE A 61 5.30 5.26 -0.98
N PRO A 62 6.22 5.95 -1.68
CA PRO A 62 6.62 5.56 -3.03
C PRO A 62 7.45 4.26 -3.03
N SER A 63 8.17 4.00 -1.93
CA SER A 63 9.01 2.81 -1.74
C SER A 63 8.32 1.80 -0.82
N VAL A 64 8.05 0.61 -1.36
CA VAL A 64 7.54 -0.55 -0.61
C VAL A 64 8.51 -0.92 0.50
N LYS A 65 9.82 -0.95 0.21
CA LYS A 65 10.85 -1.31 1.20
C LYS A 65 10.85 -0.35 2.39
N ASP A 66 10.70 0.94 2.14
CA ASP A 66 10.73 1.92 3.23
C ASP A 66 9.44 1.89 4.03
N ARG A 67 8.28 1.72 3.36
CA ARG A 67 7.01 1.48 4.05
C ARG A 67 7.08 0.28 4.98
N LEU A 68 7.66 -0.84 4.55
CA LEU A 68 7.80 -2.04 5.39
C LEU A 68 8.68 -1.82 6.63
N LYS A 69 9.59 -0.83 6.60
CA LYS A 69 10.41 -0.44 7.75
C LYS A 69 9.70 0.53 8.70
N CYS A 70 8.62 1.18 8.25
CA CYS A 70 7.84 2.09 9.08
C CYS A 70 6.95 1.32 10.08
N SER A 71 7.54 0.92 11.20
CA SER A 71 6.84 0.25 12.31
C SER A 71 5.87 1.17 13.05
N TRP A 72 6.03 2.50 12.92
CA TRP A 72 5.17 3.51 13.55
C TRP A 72 3.85 3.75 12.80
N VAL A 73 3.72 3.24 11.56
CA VAL A 73 2.47 3.35 10.79
C VAL A 73 1.55 2.21 11.19
N GLU A 74 0.74 2.45 12.22
CA GLU A 74 -0.40 1.60 12.55
C GLU A 74 -1.55 1.89 11.59
N VAL A 75 -2.15 0.83 11.04
CA VAL A 75 -3.25 0.93 10.08
C VAL A 75 -4.55 0.68 10.81
N ASP A 76 -5.09 1.75 11.38
CA ASP A 76 -6.41 1.80 12.01
C ASP A 76 -7.44 2.47 11.08
N HIS A 77 -8.65 2.72 11.59
CA HIS A 77 -9.73 3.31 10.80
C HIS A 77 -9.39 4.72 10.29
N GLU A 78 -8.84 5.58 11.14
CA GLU A 78 -8.59 6.99 10.83
C GLU A 78 -7.36 7.17 9.94
N SER A 79 -6.25 6.53 10.29
CA SER A 79 -5.04 6.51 9.47
C SER A 79 -5.30 5.91 8.08
N SER A 80 -6.14 4.87 7.98
CA SER A 80 -6.52 4.29 6.69
C SER A 80 -7.32 5.29 5.85
N GLN A 81 -8.28 5.98 6.45
CA GLN A 81 -9.06 7.00 5.76
C GLN A 81 -8.14 8.09 5.23
N PHE A 82 -7.33 8.68 6.11
CA PHE A 82 -6.35 9.71 5.78
C PHE A 82 -5.40 9.24 4.66
N LEU A 83 -4.62 8.19 4.88
CA LEU A 83 -3.54 7.76 3.97
C LEU A 83 -4.04 7.25 2.61
N THR A 84 -5.33 6.94 2.48
CA THR A 84 -5.93 6.57 1.20
C THR A 84 -6.76 7.70 0.58
N GLY A 85 -7.01 8.78 1.32
CA GLY A 85 -7.96 9.84 0.97
C GLY A 85 -9.38 9.32 0.84
N HIS A 86 -9.69 8.25 1.56
CA HIS A 86 -11.05 7.77 1.73
C HIS A 86 -11.61 8.38 3.01
N GLY A 87 -12.87 8.79 3.04
CA GLY A 87 -13.48 9.25 4.29
C GLY A 87 -14.50 10.34 4.09
N GLY A 88 -14.71 11.11 5.16
CA GLY A 88 -15.64 12.23 5.18
C GLY A 88 -15.14 13.51 4.49
N PHE A 89 -13.99 13.50 3.80
CA PHE A 89 -13.50 14.67 3.08
C PHE A 89 -14.44 15.06 1.94
N MET A 90 -14.84 16.33 1.86
CA MET A 90 -15.83 16.77 0.87
C MET A 90 -15.34 16.55 -0.56
N SER A 91 -14.04 16.69 -0.82
CA SER A 91 -13.43 16.33 -2.12
C SER A 91 -13.62 14.85 -2.51
N TYR A 92 -13.52 13.93 -1.54
CA TYR A 92 -13.81 12.52 -1.76
C TYR A 92 -15.31 12.30 -1.98
N LEU A 93 -16.17 12.94 -1.19
CA LEU A 93 -17.63 12.83 -1.33
C LEU A 93 -18.11 13.38 -2.67
N LEU A 94 -17.58 14.52 -3.12
CA LEU A 94 -17.85 15.12 -4.43
C LEU A 94 -17.49 14.15 -5.57
N ARG A 95 -16.32 13.50 -5.49
CA ARG A 95 -15.87 12.51 -6.49
C ARG A 95 -16.87 11.34 -6.66
N PHE A 96 -17.59 10.98 -5.62
CA PHE A 96 -18.61 9.93 -5.65
C PHE A 96 -20.05 10.46 -5.72
N SER A 97 -20.24 11.73 -6.08
CA SER A 97 -21.55 12.39 -6.18
C SER A 97 -22.37 12.31 -4.88
N LYS A 98 -21.69 12.33 -3.73
CA LYS A 98 -22.29 12.37 -2.39
C LYS A 98 -22.29 13.76 -1.76
N SER A 99 -21.61 14.71 -2.40
CA SER A 99 -21.61 16.14 -2.08
C SER A 99 -21.70 16.93 -3.38
N GLU A 100 -22.23 18.15 -3.31
CA GLU A 100 -22.27 19.11 -4.44
C GLU A 100 -21.03 20.01 -4.47
N THR A 101 -20.28 20.08 -3.36
CA THR A 101 -19.05 20.88 -3.22
C THR A 101 -17.94 20.07 -2.57
N ASP A 102 -16.70 20.49 -2.79
CA ASP A 102 -15.50 20.01 -2.09
C ASP A 102 -15.05 20.97 -0.99
N GLU A 103 -15.91 21.91 -0.57
CA GLU A 103 -15.62 22.92 0.44
C GLU A 103 -15.91 22.42 1.86
N CYS A 104 -15.04 22.77 2.80
CA CYS A 104 -15.20 22.53 4.22
C CYS A 104 -16.42 23.25 4.75
N GLN A 105 -17.37 22.51 5.32
CA GLN A 105 -18.60 23.09 5.86
C GLN A 105 -18.40 24.02 7.07
N LEU A 106 -17.20 24.01 7.68
CA LEU A 106 -16.88 24.84 8.84
C LEU A 106 -16.22 26.18 8.46
N CYS A 107 -15.45 26.24 7.37
CA CYS A 107 -14.67 27.43 7.01
C CYS A 107 -14.79 27.86 5.55
N GLY A 108 -15.44 27.09 4.68
CA GLY A 108 -15.59 27.39 3.25
C GLY A 108 -14.31 27.25 2.42
N GLY A 109 -13.20 26.80 3.01
CA GLY A 109 -11.99 26.46 2.25
C GLY A 109 -12.10 25.08 1.58
N LEU A 110 -11.20 24.75 0.66
CA LEU A 110 -11.12 23.41 0.07
C LEU A 110 -10.91 22.34 1.16
N ASP A 111 -11.81 21.36 1.24
CA ASP A 111 -11.71 20.19 2.11
C ASP A 111 -11.14 19.01 1.32
N THR A 112 -9.86 19.17 1.04
CA THR A 112 -8.98 18.18 0.43
C THR A 112 -8.03 17.62 1.48
N MET A 113 -7.68 16.35 1.30
CA MET A 113 -6.46 15.79 1.87
C MET A 113 -5.20 16.42 1.26
#